data_AF-A0A151EV06-F1
#
_entry.id   AF-A0A151EV06-F1
#
_cell.length_a   1.000
_cell.length_b   1.000
_cell.length_c   1.000
_cell.angle_alpha   90.00
_cell.angle_beta   90.00
_cell.angle_gamma   90.00
#
_symmetry.space_group_name_H-M   'P 1'
#
loop_
_entity.id
_entity.type
_entity.pdbx_description
1 polymer ?
#
loop_
_entity_poly.entity_id
_entity_poly.type
_entity_poly.pdbx_seq_one_letter_code
_entity_poly.pdbx_strand_id
1 'polypeptide(L)'
;MIQVVGKKYVTPFSKGIMAGSLIKAGLDVDKAYQMTDDIHQKIVGLTANEITEEELTTMTYQTLLDAGYTHVASYYRMWHSLRQRKRPIVILLGGATGIGKSTVAFEISTRLGIHSIIGTDTVREVMRKMVSKDLLPTLHTSSFNAWKAIQTPSSYISSVIYAFELQVSHVSVGVNAIIQRAVTEGISLVMEGIHLVPGYIHPPGETIFHFVLQLSDREEHINRFHARAKDSKRPPEFYIDEIDRIRQVQEHIVGRAHKHEVPVLENKTSEGTVTQILDSIYKQLQKEAEL
;
A
#
# COMPACT_ATOMS: atom_id res chain seq x y z
N MET A 1 4.57 4.68 -39.78
CA MET A 1 3.86 4.62 -38.48
C MET A 1 4.55 3.55 -37.66
N ILE A 2 5.16 3.91 -36.54
CA ILE A 2 5.93 2.96 -35.71
C ILE A 2 4.97 1.95 -35.09
N GLN A 3 5.27 0.66 -35.21
CA GLN A 3 4.55 -0.41 -34.54
C GLN A 3 5.29 -0.88 -33.29
N VAL A 4 4.54 -1.13 -32.22
CA VAL A 4 5.02 -1.71 -30.97
C VAL A 4 4.63 -3.19 -30.96
N VAL A 5 5.64 -4.07 -30.95
CA VAL A 5 5.49 -5.53 -30.98
C VAL A 5 5.45 -6.06 -29.55
N GLY A 6 4.28 -6.48 -29.10
CA GLY A 6 4.08 -7.16 -27.81
C GLY A 6 4.07 -8.69 -27.95
N LYS A 7 3.92 -9.42 -26.83
CA LYS A 7 3.94 -10.90 -26.82
C LYS A 7 2.79 -11.56 -27.58
N LYS A 8 1.66 -10.88 -27.77
CA LYS A 8 0.43 -11.44 -28.37
C LYS A 8 -0.19 -10.58 -29.46
N TYR A 9 0.18 -9.32 -29.57
CA TYR A 9 -0.44 -8.34 -30.45
C TYR A 9 0.58 -7.29 -30.86
N VAL A 10 0.33 -6.67 -32.01
CA VAL A 10 1.08 -5.53 -32.52
C VAL A 10 0.16 -4.33 -32.51
N THR A 11 0.61 -3.23 -31.92
CA THR A 11 -0.18 -1.99 -31.80
C THR A 11 0.63 -0.80 -32.29
N PRO A 12 0.02 0.21 -32.92
CA PRO A 12 0.75 1.43 -33.27
C PRO A 12 1.25 2.15 -32.01
N PHE A 13 2.43 2.77 -32.09
CA PHE A 13 2.93 3.62 -31.01
C PHE A 13 1.94 4.78 -30.77
N SER A 14 1.45 4.89 -29.54
CA SER A 14 0.51 5.93 -29.14
C SER A 14 1.15 6.87 -28.12
N LYS A 15 1.33 8.13 -28.52
CA LYS A 15 1.83 9.19 -27.63
C LYS A 15 0.94 9.34 -26.39
N GLY A 16 -0.38 9.22 -26.53
CA GLY A 16 -1.30 9.31 -25.40
C GLY A 16 -1.14 8.18 -24.38
N ILE A 17 -0.96 6.94 -24.85
CA ILE A 17 -0.70 5.79 -23.96
C ILE A 17 0.65 5.96 -23.27
N MET A 18 1.66 6.40 -24.01
CA MET A 18 3.00 6.63 -23.49
C MET A 18 3.01 7.72 -22.41
N ALA A 19 2.47 8.91 -22.71
CA ALA A 19 2.33 9.99 -21.75
C ALA A 19 1.54 9.55 -20.50
N GLY A 20 0.43 8.82 -20.69
CA GLY A 20 -0.34 8.25 -19.59
C GLY A 20 0.47 7.29 -18.70
N SER A 21 1.36 6.49 -19.29
CA SER A 21 2.25 5.59 -18.53
C SER A 21 3.32 6.34 -17.73
N LEU A 22 3.84 7.45 -18.29
CA LEU A 22 4.81 8.33 -17.63
C LEU A 22 4.17 9.14 -16.48
N ILE A 23 2.94 9.62 -16.67
CA ILE A 23 2.17 10.30 -15.60
C ILE A 23 1.91 9.33 -14.45
N LYS A 24 1.49 8.10 -14.76
CA LYS A 24 1.33 7.04 -13.74
C LYS A 24 2.64 6.72 -13.02
N ALA A 25 3.77 6.91 -13.70
CA ALA A 25 5.10 6.77 -13.11
C ALA A 25 5.56 7.93 -12.24
N GLY A 26 4.77 9.02 -12.17
CA GLY A 26 5.03 10.17 -11.31
C GLY A 26 5.54 11.41 -12.03
N LEU A 27 5.49 11.47 -13.37
CA LEU A 27 5.76 12.72 -14.09
C LEU A 27 4.54 13.64 -14.08
N ASP A 28 4.80 14.94 -13.94
CA ASP A 28 3.81 15.98 -14.23
C ASP A 28 3.34 15.89 -15.68
N VAL A 29 2.10 16.32 -15.95
CA VAL A 29 1.47 16.21 -17.28
C VAL A 29 2.35 16.81 -18.38
N ASP A 30 2.83 18.04 -18.18
CA ASP A 30 3.64 18.74 -19.19
C ASP A 30 4.97 18.01 -19.46
N LYS A 31 5.66 17.59 -18.39
CA LYS A 31 6.92 16.84 -18.49
C LYS A 31 6.72 15.47 -19.14
N ALA A 32 5.59 14.81 -18.89
CA ALA A 32 5.27 13.51 -19.48
C ALA A 32 5.05 13.62 -20.99
N TYR A 33 4.38 14.66 -21.47
CA TYR A 33 4.23 14.91 -22.91
C TYR A 33 5.55 15.27 -23.57
N GLN A 34 6.36 16.14 -22.94
CA GLN A 34 7.70 16.48 -23.43
C GLN A 34 8.58 15.22 -23.56
N MET A 35 8.64 14.41 -22.50
CA MET A 35 9.39 13.15 -22.48
C MET A 35 8.89 12.15 -23.54
N THR A 36 7.57 12.11 -23.77
CA THR A 36 6.98 11.27 -24.81
C THR A 36 7.44 11.68 -26.21
N ASP A 37 7.54 12.99 -26.47
CA ASP A 37 8.04 13.50 -27.74
C ASP A 37 9.52 13.18 -27.93
N ASP A 38 10.35 13.33 -26.89
CA ASP A 38 11.77 12.97 -26.93
C ASP A 38 11.96 11.48 -27.27
N ILE A 39 11.19 10.60 -26.62
CA ILE A 39 11.24 9.15 -26.87
C ILE A 39 10.76 8.85 -28.29
N HIS A 40 9.69 9.48 -28.75
CA HIS A 40 9.21 9.30 -30.12
C HIS A 40 10.27 9.71 -31.16
N GLN A 41 10.96 10.83 -30.97
CA GLN A 41 12.04 11.27 -31.86
C GLN A 41 13.20 10.27 -31.86
N LYS A 42 13.58 9.72 -30.70
CA LYS A 42 14.59 8.66 -30.62
C LYS A 42 14.20 7.42 -31.42
N ILE A 43 12.93 6.99 -31.36
CA ILE A 43 12.47 5.82 -32.13
C ILE A 43 12.50 6.09 -33.63
N VAL A 44 12.01 7.27 -34.08
CA VAL A 44 12.05 7.66 -35.49
C VAL A 44 13.49 7.70 -36.02
N GLY A 45 14.44 8.14 -35.20
CA GLY A 45 15.87 8.19 -35.54
C GLY A 45 16.53 6.82 -35.76
N LEU A 46 15.96 5.73 -35.23
CA LEU A 46 16.51 4.37 -35.40
C LEU A 46 16.22 3.76 -36.78
N THR A 47 15.47 4.43 -37.67
CA THR A 47 15.03 3.94 -39.00
C THR A 47 14.23 2.62 -38.97
N ALA A 48 13.82 2.17 -37.78
CA ALA A 48 13.01 0.98 -37.60
C ALA A 48 11.52 1.32 -37.67
N ASN A 49 10.74 0.53 -38.41
CA ASN A 49 9.27 0.65 -38.44
C ASN A 49 8.59 -0.10 -37.29
N GLU A 50 9.35 -0.90 -36.54
CA GLU A 50 8.88 -1.75 -35.44
C GLU A 50 9.83 -1.60 -34.25
N ILE A 51 9.28 -1.64 -33.04
CA ILE A 51 10.03 -1.69 -31.78
C ILE A 51 9.32 -2.68 -30.85
N THR A 52 10.07 -3.54 -30.17
CA THR A 52 9.48 -4.44 -29.19
C THR A 52 9.08 -3.69 -27.91
N GLU A 53 8.14 -4.25 -27.15
CA GLU A 53 7.72 -3.68 -25.86
C GLU A 53 8.90 -3.59 -24.86
N GLU A 54 9.85 -4.52 -24.94
CA GLU A 54 11.06 -4.57 -24.09
C GLU A 54 12.10 -3.52 -24.50
N GLU A 55 12.35 -3.34 -25.80
CA GLU A 55 13.21 -2.27 -26.32
C GLU A 55 12.65 -0.88 -25.99
N LEU A 56 11.34 -0.69 -26.20
CA LEU A 56 10.66 0.56 -25.86
C LEU A 56 10.78 0.85 -24.35
N THR A 57 10.61 -0.18 -23.52
CA THR A 57 10.74 -0.04 -22.07
C THR A 57 12.16 0.37 -21.67
N THR A 58 13.17 -0.28 -22.27
CA THR A 58 14.58 0.00 -22.00
C THR A 58 14.98 1.41 -22.45
N MET A 59 14.55 1.82 -23.64
CA MET A 59 14.81 3.17 -24.17
C MET A 59 14.14 4.25 -23.30
N THR A 60 12.91 4.01 -22.89
CA THR A 60 12.19 4.92 -21.99
C THR A 60 12.91 5.06 -20.66
N TYR A 61 13.28 3.92 -20.06
CA TYR A 61 14.01 3.87 -18.81
C TYR A 61 15.29 4.71 -18.89
N GLN A 62 16.11 4.50 -19.92
CA GLN A 62 17.36 5.24 -20.10
C GLN A 62 17.10 6.74 -20.31
N THR A 63 16.10 7.10 -21.12
CA THR A 63 15.78 8.52 -21.37
C THR A 63 15.34 9.23 -20.08
N LEU A 64 14.57 8.55 -19.21
CA LEU A 64 14.20 9.08 -17.91
C LEU A 64 15.42 9.26 -16.99
N LEU A 65 16.37 8.31 -17.00
CA LEU A 65 17.62 8.44 -16.24
C LEU A 65 18.46 9.61 -16.72
N ASP A 66 18.64 9.75 -18.04
CA ASP A 66 19.45 10.81 -18.65
C ASP A 66 18.89 12.20 -18.31
N ALA A 67 17.56 12.32 -18.17
CA ALA A 67 16.87 13.54 -17.76
C ALA A 67 16.82 13.76 -16.24
N GLY A 68 17.45 12.90 -15.44
CA GLY A 68 17.51 13.01 -13.97
C GLY A 68 16.28 12.49 -13.23
N TYR A 69 15.34 11.83 -13.92
CA TYR A 69 14.12 11.28 -13.32
C TYR A 69 14.32 9.85 -12.80
N THR A 70 15.32 9.64 -11.94
CA THR A 70 15.74 8.30 -11.45
C THR A 70 14.60 7.52 -10.81
N HIS A 71 13.77 8.18 -10.00
CA HIS A 71 12.63 7.54 -9.33
C HIS A 71 11.54 7.13 -10.34
N VAL A 72 11.22 8.00 -11.29
CA VAL A 72 10.23 7.72 -12.35
C VAL A 72 10.73 6.58 -13.25
N ALA A 73 12.01 6.58 -13.61
CA ALA A 73 12.63 5.52 -14.40
C ALA A 73 12.49 4.15 -13.71
N SER A 74 12.92 4.07 -12.44
CA SER A 74 12.82 2.85 -11.63
C SER A 74 11.38 2.36 -11.54
N TYR A 75 10.43 3.28 -11.31
CA TYR A 75 9.02 2.95 -11.25
C TYR A 75 8.48 2.45 -12.59
N TYR A 76 8.79 3.12 -13.69
CA TYR A 76 8.33 2.75 -15.02
C TYR A 76 8.77 1.31 -15.36
N ARG A 77 10.04 0.97 -15.08
CA ARG A 77 10.59 -0.37 -15.26
C ARG A 77 9.92 -1.41 -14.34
N MET A 78 9.70 -1.07 -13.07
CA MET A 78 8.97 -1.91 -12.12
C MET A 78 7.56 -2.21 -12.63
N TRP A 79 6.79 -1.19 -12.98
CA TRP A 79 5.41 -1.34 -13.42
C TRP A 79 5.30 -2.22 -14.66
N HIS A 80 6.23 -2.05 -15.60
CA HIS A 80 6.31 -2.91 -16.77
C HIS A 80 6.61 -4.38 -16.39
N SER A 81 7.59 -4.61 -15.51
CA SER A 81 7.91 -5.95 -14.99
C SER A 81 6.70 -6.60 -14.29
N LEU A 82 5.97 -5.83 -13.49
CA LEU A 82 4.77 -6.28 -12.78
C LEU A 82 3.65 -6.70 -13.72
N ARG A 83 3.39 -5.95 -14.81
CA ARG A 83 2.38 -6.32 -15.81
C ARG A 83 2.72 -7.59 -16.56
N GLN A 84 4.02 -7.89 -16.73
CA GLN A 84 4.44 -9.14 -17.36
C GLN A 84 4.28 -10.34 -16.42
N ARG A 85 4.28 -10.14 -15.10
CA ARG A 85 4.06 -11.21 -14.13
C ARG A 85 2.57 -11.57 -14.06
N LYS A 86 2.26 -12.86 -14.19
CA LYS A 86 0.90 -13.42 -14.03
C LYS A 86 0.52 -13.70 -12.56
N ARG A 87 1.23 -13.11 -11.60
CA ARG A 87 1.00 -13.33 -10.17
C ARG A 87 0.34 -12.09 -9.55
N PRO A 88 -0.63 -12.26 -8.64
CA PRO A 88 -1.24 -11.12 -7.94
C PRO A 88 -0.22 -10.43 -7.04
N ILE A 89 -0.38 -9.11 -6.87
CA ILE A 89 0.40 -8.34 -5.89
C ILE A 89 -0.53 -8.02 -4.74
N VAL A 90 -0.18 -8.45 -3.54
CA VAL A 90 -0.93 -8.11 -2.32
C VAL A 90 -0.08 -7.19 -1.45
N ILE A 91 -0.59 -6.00 -1.16
CA ILE A 91 0.10 -4.99 -0.35
C ILE A 91 -0.70 -4.77 0.94
N LEU A 92 -0.06 -4.94 2.08
CA LEU A 92 -0.66 -4.81 3.40
C LEU A 92 -0.06 -3.60 4.13
N LEU A 93 -0.90 -2.65 4.52
CA LEU A 93 -0.50 -1.41 5.19
C LEU A 93 -1.05 -1.36 6.63
N GLY A 94 -0.23 -1.82 7.58
CA GLY A 94 -0.52 -1.76 9.02
C GLY A 94 -0.21 -0.40 9.64
N GLY A 95 -0.73 -0.19 10.85
CA GLY A 95 -0.40 0.97 11.68
C GLY A 95 -1.60 1.61 12.38
N ALA A 96 -1.32 2.52 13.32
CA ALA A 96 -2.33 3.14 14.17
C ALA A 96 -3.35 4.02 13.41
N THR A 97 -4.45 4.37 14.05
CA THR A 97 -5.45 5.30 13.47
C THR A 97 -4.86 6.71 13.29
N GLY A 98 -5.29 7.45 12.27
CA GLY A 98 -4.88 8.85 12.07
C GLY A 98 -3.54 9.09 11.37
N ILE A 99 -2.75 8.05 11.10
CA ILE A 99 -1.42 8.21 10.50
C ILE A 99 -1.42 8.31 8.96
N GLY A 100 -2.58 8.40 8.30
CA GLY A 100 -2.65 8.56 6.83
C GLY A 100 -2.58 7.26 5.99
N LYS A 101 -2.84 6.09 6.58
CA LYS A 101 -2.82 4.78 5.87
C LYS A 101 -3.73 4.74 4.64
N SER A 102 -4.98 5.18 4.77
CA SER A 102 -5.95 5.12 3.68
C SER A 102 -5.55 6.01 2.50
N THR A 103 -4.88 7.14 2.75
CA THR A 103 -4.31 8.01 1.70
C THR A 103 -3.19 7.30 0.94
N VAL A 104 -2.22 6.73 1.66
CA VAL A 104 -1.11 5.96 1.07
C VAL A 104 -1.64 4.74 0.28
N ALA A 105 -2.64 4.04 0.83
CA ALA A 105 -3.30 2.91 0.16
C ALA A 105 -3.92 3.32 -1.18
N PHE A 106 -4.65 4.44 -1.20
CA PHE A 106 -5.29 4.98 -2.41
C PHE A 106 -4.28 5.44 -3.46
N GLU A 107 -3.19 6.09 -3.04
CA GLU A 107 -2.13 6.51 -3.97
C GLU A 107 -1.42 5.29 -4.60
N ILE A 108 -1.06 4.29 -3.79
CA ILE A 108 -0.43 3.04 -4.30
C ILE A 108 -1.37 2.31 -5.25
N SER A 109 -2.64 2.16 -4.87
CA SER A 109 -3.61 1.45 -5.69
C SER A 109 -3.81 2.12 -7.04
N THR A 110 -3.86 3.46 -7.06
CA THR A 110 -3.98 4.26 -8.27
C THR A 110 -2.76 4.11 -9.16
N ARG A 111 -1.55 4.21 -8.58
CA ARG A 111 -0.28 4.07 -9.30
C ARG A 111 -0.13 2.67 -9.91
N LEU A 112 -0.40 1.62 -9.14
CA LEU A 112 -0.26 0.23 -9.59
C LEU A 112 -1.45 -0.28 -10.41
N GLY A 113 -2.55 0.47 -10.51
CA GLY A 113 -3.78 0.02 -11.17
C GLY A 113 -4.47 -1.13 -10.43
N ILE A 114 -4.32 -1.19 -9.11
CA ILE A 114 -5.00 -2.16 -8.26
C ILE A 114 -6.35 -1.58 -7.86
N HIS A 115 -7.43 -2.18 -8.34
CA HIS A 115 -8.79 -1.67 -8.07
C HIS A 115 -9.40 -2.17 -6.76
N SER A 116 -8.81 -3.19 -6.13
CA SER A 116 -9.30 -3.75 -4.87
C SER A 116 -8.55 -3.14 -3.70
N ILE A 117 -9.22 -2.23 -2.97
CA ILE A 117 -8.73 -1.64 -1.72
C ILE A 117 -9.68 -2.04 -0.60
N ILE A 118 -9.17 -2.68 0.45
CA ILE A 118 -9.99 -3.17 1.57
C ILE A 118 -9.43 -2.64 2.90
N GLY A 119 -10.29 -1.99 3.69
CA GLY A 119 -9.94 -1.61 5.06
C GLY A 119 -10.29 -2.70 6.07
N THR A 120 -9.39 -3.05 7.00
CA THR A 120 -9.66 -4.05 8.05
C THR A 120 -10.82 -3.68 8.97
N ASP A 121 -11.12 -2.38 9.11
CA ASP A 121 -12.30 -1.93 9.83
C ASP A 121 -13.60 -2.42 9.17
N THR A 122 -13.64 -2.54 7.83
CA THR A 122 -14.81 -3.12 7.12
C THR A 122 -15.02 -4.58 7.48
N VAL A 123 -13.94 -5.35 7.65
CA VAL A 123 -14.02 -6.74 8.12
C VAL A 123 -14.59 -6.79 9.54
N ARG A 124 -14.07 -5.96 10.45
CA ARG A 124 -14.60 -5.83 11.82
C ARG A 124 -16.07 -5.44 11.84
N GLU A 125 -16.48 -4.51 10.98
CA GLU A 125 -17.86 -4.04 10.83
C GLU A 125 -18.83 -5.15 10.40
N VAL A 126 -18.41 -6.04 9.51
CA VAL A 126 -19.20 -7.22 9.14
C VAL A 126 -19.25 -8.20 10.30
N MET A 127 -18.10 -8.55 10.89
CA MET A 127 -18.02 -9.52 11.98
C MET A 127 -18.85 -9.10 13.20
N ARG A 128 -18.81 -7.83 13.61
CA ARG A 128 -19.58 -7.34 14.76
C ARG A 128 -21.09 -7.42 14.58
N LYS A 129 -21.59 -7.46 13.34
CA LYS A 129 -23.03 -7.65 13.05
C LYS A 129 -23.41 -9.13 13.09
N MET A 130 -22.48 -10.03 12.80
CA MET A 130 -22.68 -11.47 12.82
C MET A 130 -22.54 -12.06 14.23
N VAL A 131 -21.72 -11.43 15.08
CA VAL A 131 -21.41 -11.93 16.42
C VAL A 131 -21.90 -10.97 17.49
N SER A 132 -22.65 -11.49 18.46
CA SER A 132 -23.19 -10.69 19.57
C SER A 132 -22.09 -10.07 20.43
N LYS A 133 -22.43 -8.94 21.08
CA LYS A 133 -21.52 -8.25 21.98
C LYS A 133 -21.12 -9.11 23.18
N ASP A 134 -22.02 -9.97 23.66
CA ASP A 134 -21.74 -10.84 24.80
C ASP A 134 -20.73 -11.94 24.45
N LEU A 135 -20.67 -12.38 23.19
CA LEU A 135 -19.71 -13.38 22.75
C LEU A 135 -18.33 -12.78 22.48
N LEU A 136 -18.26 -11.67 21.71
CA LEU A 136 -16.99 -11.00 21.38
C LEU A 136 -17.08 -9.48 21.61
N PRO A 137 -17.00 -9.01 22.88
CA PRO A 137 -17.18 -7.60 23.21
C PRO A 137 -16.22 -6.66 22.49
N THR A 138 -14.98 -7.10 22.24
CA THR A 138 -13.94 -6.29 21.61
C THR A 138 -14.26 -5.89 20.18
N LEU A 139 -15.09 -6.65 19.44
CA LEU A 139 -15.50 -6.28 18.07
C LEU A 139 -16.41 -5.03 18.05
N HIS A 140 -17.10 -4.75 19.16
CA HIS A 140 -18.11 -3.71 19.28
C HIS A 140 -17.56 -2.35 19.74
N THR A 141 -16.24 -2.24 19.95
CA THR A 141 -15.54 -1.03 20.36
C THR A 141 -14.46 -0.61 19.36
N SER A 142 -13.98 0.63 19.42
CA SER A 142 -12.77 1.02 18.68
C SER A 142 -11.54 0.32 19.27
N SER A 143 -10.50 0.10 18.45
CA SER A 143 -9.31 -0.66 18.84
C SER A 143 -8.59 -0.10 20.08
N PHE A 144 -8.55 1.22 20.23
CA PHE A 144 -7.97 1.90 21.39
C PHE A 144 -8.90 1.95 22.63
N ASN A 145 -10.19 1.60 22.49
CA ASN A 145 -11.16 1.51 23.58
C ASN A 145 -11.53 0.06 23.94
N ALA A 146 -10.95 -0.95 23.27
CA ALA A 146 -11.30 -2.35 23.48
C ALA A 146 -11.11 -2.80 24.94
N TRP A 147 -10.17 -2.19 25.66
CA TRP A 147 -9.89 -2.46 27.06
C TRP A 147 -11.07 -2.15 27.99
N LYS A 148 -11.98 -1.26 27.60
CA LYS A 148 -13.19 -0.93 28.38
C LYS A 148 -14.22 -2.07 28.32
N ALA A 149 -14.10 -3.00 27.37
CA ALA A 149 -15.08 -4.05 27.13
C ALA A 149 -14.70 -5.41 27.76
N ILE A 150 -13.48 -5.55 28.31
CA ILE A 150 -12.98 -6.82 28.83
C ILE A 150 -12.23 -6.62 30.16
N GLN A 151 -12.26 -7.64 31.02
CA GLN A 151 -11.37 -7.71 32.16
C GLN A 151 -10.01 -8.24 31.72
N THR A 152 -8.96 -7.49 32.04
CA THR A 152 -7.58 -7.88 31.74
C THR A 152 -7.06 -8.77 32.87
N PRO A 153 -6.46 -9.95 32.57
CA PRO A 153 -5.82 -10.76 33.59
C PRO A 153 -4.72 -9.97 34.30
N SER A 154 -4.56 -10.17 35.61
CA SER A 154 -3.57 -9.45 36.44
C SER A 154 -2.12 -9.64 35.99
N SER A 155 -1.83 -10.68 35.20
CA SER A 155 -0.52 -10.96 34.63
C SER A 155 -0.12 -10.06 33.46
N TYR A 156 -1.04 -9.29 32.88
CA TYR A 156 -0.76 -8.39 31.75
C TYR A 156 -0.45 -6.97 32.22
N ILE A 157 0.64 -6.41 31.70
CA ILE A 157 1.14 -5.08 32.06
C ILE A 157 0.23 -3.97 31.51
N SER A 158 -0.39 -4.17 30.34
CA SER A 158 -1.25 -3.17 29.70
C SER A 158 -2.58 -3.78 29.26
N SER A 159 -3.66 -3.30 29.85
CA SER A 159 -5.04 -3.65 29.46
C SER A 159 -5.40 -3.16 28.05
N VAL A 160 -4.85 -2.01 27.65
CA VAL A 160 -5.00 -1.45 26.30
C VAL A 160 -4.44 -2.41 25.26
N ILE A 161 -3.20 -2.87 25.46
CA ILE A 161 -2.53 -3.77 24.52
C ILE A 161 -3.19 -5.14 24.51
N TYR A 162 -3.51 -5.71 25.68
CA TYR A 162 -4.17 -7.01 25.74
C TYR A 162 -5.51 -7.01 24.99
N ALA A 163 -6.35 -6.00 25.21
CA ALA A 163 -7.63 -5.90 24.53
C ALA A 163 -7.51 -5.60 23.03
N PHE A 164 -6.50 -4.82 22.65
CA PHE A 164 -6.14 -4.59 21.27
C PHE A 164 -5.74 -5.90 20.58
N GLU A 165 -4.80 -6.65 21.15
CA GLU A 165 -4.35 -7.94 20.61
C GLU A 165 -5.51 -8.95 20.51
N LEU A 166 -6.41 -8.98 21.49
CA LEU A 166 -7.60 -9.82 21.42
C LEU A 166 -8.51 -9.41 20.25
N GLN A 167 -8.76 -8.11 20.05
CA GLN A 167 -9.52 -7.62 18.89
C GLN A 167 -8.83 -7.99 17.57
N VAL A 168 -7.51 -7.81 17.49
CA VAL A 168 -6.70 -8.18 16.33
C VAL A 168 -6.84 -9.66 16.05
N SER A 169 -6.67 -10.53 17.05
CA SER A 169 -6.78 -11.99 16.88
C SER A 169 -8.10 -12.42 16.25
N HIS A 170 -9.22 -11.79 16.63
CA HIS A 170 -10.53 -12.06 16.05
C HIS A 170 -10.63 -11.55 14.61
N VAL A 171 -10.29 -10.28 14.37
CA VAL A 171 -10.43 -9.65 13.04
C VAL A 171 -9.47 -10.28 12.02
N SER A 172 -8.29 -10.72 12.47
CA SER A 172 -7.28 -11.37 11.64
C SER A 172 -7.79 -12.66 10.99
N VAL A 173 -8.79 -13.34 11.54
CA VAL A 173 -9.41 -14.52 10.90
C VAL A 173 -10.03 -14.13 9.55
N GLY A 174 -10.87 -13.09 9.54
CA GLY A 174 -11.49 -12.60 8.30
C GLY A 174 -10.48 -11.96 7.34
N VAL A 175 -9.51 -11.23 7.89
CA VAL A 175 -8.43 -10.60 7.10
C VAL A 175 -7.59 -11.65 6.37
N ASN A 176 -7.12 -12.70 7.06
CA ASN A 176 -6.33 -13.76 6.45
C ASN A 176 -7.13 -14.51 5.37
N ALA A 177 -8.43 -14.73 5.58
CA ALA A 177 -9.30 -15.36 4.57
C ALA A 177 -9.38 -14.52 3.27
N ILE A 178 -9.49 -13.20 3.38
CA ILE A 178 -9.50 -12.30 2.21
C ILE A 178 -8.14 -12.32 1.49
N ILE A 179 -7.04 -12.26 2.24
CA ILE A 179 -5.69 -12.31 1.67
C ILE A 179 -5.47 -13.64 0.92
N GLN A 180 -5.81 -14.77 1.55
CA GLN A 180 -5.68 -16.09 0.96
C GLN A 180 -6.51 -16.23 -0.32
N ARG A 181 -7.75 -15.72 -0.30
CA ARG A 181 -8.62 -15.70 -1.46
C ARG A 181 -8.02 -14.87 -2.60
N ALA A 182 -7.50 -13.67 -2.29
CA ALA A 182 -6.88 -12.81 -3.29
C ALA A 182 -5.69 -13.50 -3.99
N VAL A 183 -4.84 -14.19 -3.23
CA VAL A 183 -3.74 -14.99 -3.81
C VAL A 183 -4.26 -16.14 -4.65
N THR A 184 -5.24 -16.91 -4.13
CA THR A 184 -5.78 -18.10 -4.80
C THR A 184 -6.51 -17.76 -6.10
N GLU A 185 -7.24 -16.65 -6.13
CA GLU A 185 -8.00 -16.18 -7.29
C GLU A 185 -7.16 -15.29 -8.25
N GLY A 186 -5.88 -15.04 -7.93
CA GLY A 186 -5.02 -14.21 -8.77
C GLY A 186 -5.40 -12.72 -8.77
N ILE A 187 -6.00 -12.23 -7.69
CA ILE A 187 -6.48 -10.85 -7.56
C ILE A 187 -5.45 -10.01 -6.81
N SER A 188 -4.94 -8.96 -7.45
CA SER A 188 -4.13 -7.94 -6.76
C SER A 188 -4.98 -7.14 -5.77
N LEU A 189 -4.42 -6.87 -4.58
CA LEU A 189 -5.15 -6.31 -3.45
C LEU A 189 -4.26 -5.33 -2.68
N VAL A 190 -4.80 -4.16 -2.33
CA VAL A 190 -4.26 -3.30 -1.27
C VAL A 190 -5.16 -3.42 -0.05
N MET A 191 -4.62 -3.85 1.08
CA MET A 191 -5.36 -3.89 2.33
C MET A 191 -4.71 -2.95 3.34
N GLU A 192 -5.52 -2.17 4.05
CA GLU A 192 -5.03 -1.23 5.06
C GLU A 192 -5.77 -1.37 6.39
N GLY A 193 -5.08 -1.08 7.48
CA GLY A 193 -5.75 -0.82 8.76
C GLY A 193 -4.98 -1.31 9.97
N ILE A 194 -5.54 -1.00 11.14
CA ILE A 194 -4.86 -1.23 12.42
C ILE A 194 -4.72 -2.71 12.78
N HIS A 195 -5.56 -3.58 12.21
CA HIS A 195 -5.53 -5.03 12.47
C HIS A 195 -4.49 -5.79 11.62
N LEU A 196 -3.78 -5.12 10.71
CA LEU A 196 -2.66 -5.71 9.96
C LEU A 196 -1.38 -5.73 10.81
N VAL A 197 -1.45 -6.43 11.94
CA VAL A 197 -0.37 -6.51 12.92
C VAL A 197 0.56 -7.69 12.59
N PRO A 198 1.88 -7.47 12.46
CA PRO A 198 2.84 -8.55 12.21
C PRO A 198 2.74 -9.70 13.21
N GLY A 199 2.78 -10.93 12.68
CA GLY A 199 2.60 -12.20 13.40
C GLY A 199 1.15 -12.60 13.71
N TYR A 200 0.15 -11.78 13.33
CA TYR A 200 -1.26 -12.21 13.25
C TYR A 200 -1.70 -12.45 11.79
N ILE A 201 -0.91 -11.94 10.84
CA ILE A 201 -1.10 -12.13 9.41
C ILE A 201 -0.18 -13.26 8.95
N HIS A 202 -0.75 -14.24 8.26
CA HIS A 202 -0.03 -15.42 7.76
C HIS A 202 -0.14 -15.45 6.23
N PRO A 203 0.69 -14.66 5.53
CA PRO A 203 0.64 -14.56 4.09
C PRO A 203 1.09 -15.88 3.44
N PRO A 204 0.26 -16.52 2.59
CA PRO A 204 0.72 -17.64 1.79
C PRO A 204 1.56 -17.11 0.61
N GLY A 205 2.88 -17.28 0.67
CA GLY A 205 3.78 -17.10 -0.47
C GLY A 205 4.44 -15.73 -0.60
N GLU A 206 5.29 -15.61 -1.63
CA GLU A 206 6.26 -14.52 -1.81
C GLU A 206 5.67 -13.22 -2.40
N THR A 207 4.42 -13.25 -2.85
CA THR A 207 3.79 -12.11 -3.55
C THR A 207 3.04 -11.14 -2.62
N ILE A 208 3.34 -11.22 -1.32
CA ILE A 208 2.69 -10.42 -0.29
C ILE A 208 3.71 -9.49 0.35
N PHE A 209 3.43 -8.19 0.29
CA PHE A 209 4.28 -7.14 0.81
C PHE A 209 3.61 -6.49 2.00
N HIS A 210 4.14 -6.71 3.20
CA HIS A 210 3.62 -6.12 4.43
C HIS A 210 4.50 -4.95 4.86
N PHE A 211 3.88 -3.80 5.11
CA PHE A 211 4.52 -2.62 5.67
C PHE A 211 3.74 -2.14 6.90
N VAL A 212 4.44 -1.61 7.89
CA VAL A 212 3.83 -0.86 8.99
C VAL A 212 4.17 0.61 8.82
N LEU A 213 3.13 1.44 8.75
CA LEU A 213 3.30 2.89 8.78
C LEU A 213 3.31 3.37 10.23
N GLN A 214 4.10 4.41 10.49
CA GLN A 214 4.09 5.14 11.76
C GLN A 214 4.16 6.64 11.52
N LEU A 215 3.79 7.40 12.55
CA LEU A 215 4.06 8.83 12.61
C LEU A 215 4.64 9.16 13.99
N SER A 216 5.89 9.61 14.00
CA SER A 216 6.65 9.88 15.20
C SER A 216 6.22 11.19 15.86
N ASP A 217 5.92 12.22 15.05
CA ASP A 217 5.49 13.52 15.55
C ASP A 217 4.05 13.47 16.09
N ARG A 218 3.88 13.88 17.36
CA ARG A 218 2.58 13.87 18.05
C ARG A 218 1.65 14.97 17.55
N GLU A 219 2.17 16.17 17.33
CA GLU A 219 1.37 17.32 16.89
C GLU A 219 0.92 17.13 15.45
N GLU A 220 1.79 16.58 14.60
CA GLU A 220 1.40 16.19 13.25
C GLU A 220 0.29 15.13 13.25
N HIS A 221 0.37 14.17 14.18
CA HIS A 221 -0.67 13.14 14.35
C HIS A 221 -2.03 13.75 14.75
N ILE A 222 -2.03 14.69 15.69
CA ILE A 222 -3.22 15.45 16.10
C ILE A 222 -3.78 16.26 14.93
N ASN A 223 -2.92 16.98 14.20
CA ASN A 223 -3.30 17.77 13.03
C ASN A 223 -3.97 16.92 11.94
N ARG A 224 -3.54 15.66 11.75
CA ARG A 224 -4.19 14.74 10.80
C ARG A 224 -5.62 14.38 11.20
N PHE A 225 -5.95 14.33 12.49
CA PHE A 225 -7.35 14.15 12.92
C PHE A 225 -8.20 15.36 12.58
N HIS A 226 -7.69 16.58 12.76
CA HIS A 226 -8.38 17.79 12.34
C HIS A 226 -8.59 17.84 10.83
N ALA A 227 -7.57 17.49 10.03
CA ALA A 227 -7.71 17.42 8.58
C ALA A 227 -8.79 16.40 8.14
N ARG A 228 -8.80 15.21 8.77
CA ARG A 228 -9.78 14.15 8.51
C ARG A 228 -11.22 14.54 8.87
N ALA A 229 -11.42 15.40 9.86
CA ALA A 229 -12.75 15.84 10.28
C ALA A 229 -13.52 16.58 9.16
N LYS A 230 -12.83 17.15 8.17
CA LYS A 230 -13.48 17.77 7.00
C LYS A 230 -14.28 16.77 6.17
N ASP A 231 -13.82 15.52 6.10
CA ASP A 231 -14.40 14.46 5.27
C ASP A 231 -15.14 13.39 6.10
N SER A 232 -15.24 13.59 7.43
CA SER A 232 -15.75 12.61 8.39
C SER A 232 -16.82 13.20 9.30
N LYS A 233 -17.91 12.47 9.51
CA LYS A 233 -18.94 12.84 10.50
C LYS A 233 -18.50 12.67 11.96
N ARG A 234 -17.36 12.02 12.21
CA ARG A 234 -16.83 11.84 13.57
C ARG A 234 -16.00 13.05 14.01
N PRO A 235 -16.26 13.59 15.21
CA PRO A 235 -15.50 14.72 15.74
C PRO A 235 -14.03 14.33 15.97
N PRO A 236 -13.06 15.22 15.69
CA PRO A 236 -11.65 14.95 15.90
C PRO A 236 -11.32 14.71 17.39
N GLU A 237 -12.04 15.35 18.31
CA GLU A 237 -11.87 15.25 19.76
C GLU A 237 -11.96 13.79 20.25
N PHE A 238 -12.83 12.98 19.62
CA PHE A 238 -12.96 11.55 19.92
C PHE A 238 -11.64 10.77 19.80
N TYR A 239 -10.74 11.22 18.92
CA TYR A 239 -9.41 10.63 18.75
C TYR A 239 -8.35 11.36 19.57
N ILE A 240 -8.44 12.69 19.66
CA ILE A 240 -7.44 13.52 20.35
C ILE A 240 -7.44 13.22 21.86
N ASP A 241 -8.60 13.06 22.48
CA ASP A 241 -8.73 12.70 23.90
C ASP A 241 -8.11 11.33 24.23
N GLU A 242 -7.93 10.51 23.20
CA GLU A 242 -7.44 9.13 23.28
C GLU A 242 -6.04 8.97 22.66
N ILE A 243 -5.35 10.08 22.35
CA ILE A 243 -4.08 10.09 21.60
C ILE A 243 -2.99 9.26 22.28
N ASP A 244 -2.89 9.28 23.61
CA ASP A 244 -1.88 8.51 24.33
C ASP A 244 -2.09 7.01 24.15
N ARG A 245 -3.35 6.55 24.19
CA ARG A 245 -3.70 5.13 23.95
C ARG A 245 -3.46 4.74 22.49
N ILE A 246 -3.79 5.63 21.56
CA ILE A 246 -3.52 5.42 20.13
C ILE A 246 -2.01 5.27 19.88
N ARG A 247 -1.18 6.11 20.51
CA ARG A 247 0.28 6.04 20.38
C ARG A 247 0.87 4.83 21.09
N GLN A 248 0.34 4.43 22.25
CA GLN A 248 0.71 3.16 22.90
C GLN A 248 0.46 1.96 21.96
N VAL A 249 -0.68 1.94 21.27
CA VAL A 249 -0.97 0.92 20.26
C VAL A 249 -0.01 1.02 19.06
N GLN A 250 0.34 2.24 18.61
CA GLN A 250 1.35 2.42 17.55
C GLN A 250 2.70 1.79 17.94
N GLU A 251 3.22 2.12 19.13
CA GLU A 251 4.48 1.60 19.64
C GLU A 251 4.47 0.07 19.71
N HIS A 252 3.35 -0.51 20.14
CA HIS A 252 3.19 -1.96 20.14
C HIS A 252 3.23 -2.56 18.72
N ILE A 253 2.50 -1.98 17.76
CA ILE A 253 2.50 -2.46 16.36
C ILE A 253 3.92 -2.36 15.75
N VAL A 254 4.62 -1.26 16.00
CA VAL A 254 6.01 -1.05 15.54
C VAL A 254 6.95 -2.07 16.18
N GLY A 255 6.83 -2.32 17.48
CA GLY A 255 7.61 -3.36 18.17
C GLY A 255 7.35 -4.77 17.59
N ARG A 256 6.10 -5.09 17.27
CA ARG A 256 5.73 -6.32 16.55
C ARG A 256 6.35 -6.38 15.16
N ALA A 257 6.39 -5.27 14.43
CA ALA A 257 7.00 -5.20 13.11
C ALA A 257 8.49 -5.51 13.14
N HIS A 258 9.23 -4.89 14.06
CA HIS A 258 10.65 -5.19 14.25
C HIS A 258 10.89 -6.65 14.61
N LYS A 259 10.07 -7.24 15.50
CA LYS A 259 10.18 -8.65 15.88
C LYS A 259 9.97 -9.63 14.71
N HIS A 260 9.16 -9.26 13.73
CA HIS A 260 8.83 -10.12 12.58
C HIS A 260 9.50 -9.63 11.28
N GLU A 261 10.50 -8.76 11.39
CA GLU A 261 11.25 -8.23 10.24
C GLU A 261 10.38 -7.55 9.16
N VAL A 262 9.24 -7.00 9.58
CA VAL A 262 8.34 -6.24 8.70
C VAL A 262 8.83 -4.78 8.63
N PRO A 263 9.04 -4.20 7.43
CA PRO A 263 9.49 -2.82 7.29
C PRO A 263 8.55 -1.81 7.95
N VAL A 264 9.14 -0.90 8.72
CA VAL A 264 8.43 0.24 9.34
C VAL A 264 8.79 1.51 8.59
N LEU A 265 7.78 2.25 8.12
CA LEU A 265 7.95 3.47 7.33
C LEU A 265 7.36 4.67 8.04
N GLU A 266 8.15 5.74 8.15
CA GLU A 266 7.70 7.02 8.67
C GLU A 266 6.87 7.75 7.61
N ASN A 267 5.59 8.00 7.89
CA ASN A 267 4.67 8.63 6.94
C ASN A 267 4.56 10.13 7.13
N LYS A 268 5.60 10.90 6.78
CA LYS A 268 5.57 12.38 6.77
C LYS A 268 4.78 12.95 5.59
N THR A 269 5.03 12.42 4.38
CA THR A 269 4.28 12.76 3.18
C THR A 269 3.83 11.47 2.49
N SER A 270 2.60 11.46 1.99
CA SER A 270 2.06 10.28 1.31
C SER A 270 2.92 9.91 0.12
N GLU A 271 3.27 10.87 -0.73
CA GLU A 271 4.12 10.65 -1.91
C GLU A 271 5.49 10.03 -1.57
N GLY A 272 6.15 10.52 -0.52
CA GLY A 272 7.45 9.99 -0.09
C GLY A 272 7.34 8.55 0.42
N THR A 273 6.29 8.25 1.19
CA THR A 273 6.03 6.89 1.69
C THR A 273 5.65 5.93 0.59
N VAL A 274 4.81 6.35 -0.35
CA VAL A 274 4.43 5.58 -1.54
C VAL A 274 5.68 5.22 -2.34
N THR A 275 6.58 6.17 -2.55
CA THR A 275 7.85 5.94 -3.26
C THR A 275 8.70 4.87 -2.57
N GLN A 276 8.86 4.95 -1.24
CA GLN A 276 9.61 3.94 -0.47
C GLN A 276 8.99 2.54 -0.53
N ILE A 277 7.66 2.44 -0.48
CA ILE A 277 6.94 1.16 -0.61
C ILE A 277 7.21 0.53 -1.98
N LEU A 278 7.06 1.32 -3.04
CA LEU A 278 7.24 0.88 -4.41
C LEU A 278 8.69 0.46 -4.67
N ASP A 279 9.67 1.22 -4.19
CA ASP A 279 11.10 0.87 -4.27
C ASP A 279 11.40 -0.45 -3.53
N SER A 280 10.75 -0.69 -2.39
CA SER A 280 10.92 -1.92 -1.61
C SER A 280 10.34 -3.13 -2.35
N ILE A 281 9.12 -2.99 -2.89
CA ILE A 281 8.47 -4.00 -3.74
C ILE A 281 9.36 -4.33 -4.93
N TYR A 282 9.89 -3.31 -5.60
CA TYR A 282 10.75 -3.47 -6.75
C TYR A 282 12.01 -4.29 -6.44
N LYS A 283 12.73 -3.92 -5.37
CA LYS A 283 13.95 -4.62 -4.94
C LYS A 283 13.70 -6.07 -4.62
N GLN A 284 12.59 -6.39 -3.98
CA GLN A 284 12.23 -7.77 -3.64
C GLN A 284 11.91 -8.58 -4.91
N LEU A 285 11.16 -8.01 -5.84
CA LEU A 285 10.82 -8.68 -7.09
C LEU A 285 12.02 -8.90 -8.02
N GLN A 286 13.01 -8.00 -8.00
CA GLN A 286 14.26 -8.20 -8.75
C GLN A 286 15.04 -9.40 -8.22
N LYS A 287 15.19 -9.52 -6.90
CA LYS A 287 15.89 -10.66 -6.29
C LYS A 287 15.27 -11.99 -6.69
N GLU A 288 13.95 -12.06 -6.82
CA GLU A 288 13.25 -13.26 -7.29
C GLU A 288 13.45 -13.56 -8.78
N ALA A 289 13.76 -12.55 -9.61
CA ALA A 289 14.00 -12.76 -11.04
C ALA A 289 15.41 -13.26 -11.34
N GLU A 290 16.34 -13.08 -10.39
CA GLU A 290 17.73 -13.50 -10.47
C GLU A 290 17.98 -14.90 -9.86
N LEU A 291 16.93 -15.52 -9.28
CA LEU A 291 16.90 -16.88 -8.75
C LEU A 291 16.14 -17.82 -9.71
#